data_AF-A0A4Y2QQE3-F1
#
_entry.id   AF-A0A4Y2QQE3-F1
#
_cell.length_a   1.000
_cell.length_b   1.000
_cell.length_c   1.000
_cell.angle_alpha   90.00
_cell.angle_beta   90.00
_cell.angle_gamma   90.00
#
_symmetry.space_group_name_H-M   'P 1'
#
loop_
_entity.id
_entity.type
_entity.pdbx_description
1 polymer ?
#
loop_
_entity_poly.entity_id
_entity_poly.type
_entity_poly.pdbx_seq_one_letter_code
_entity_poly.pdbx_strand_id
1 'polypeptide(L)'
;MELILNRSLQWFVCQLHANELPLRHLSAHVDKTTTGPRSLTGEIRKSLAGCEKLSVVSSRPIESTLCEVTNKKDLSTDQLYLMEICEVINC
;
A
#
# COMPACT_ATOMS: atom_id res chain seq x y z
N MET A 1 10.68 5.50 -11.72
CA MET A 1 9.93 5.78 -10.48
C MET A 1 10.89 5.97 -9.31
N GLU A 2 11.83 5.04 -9.05
CA GLU A 2 12.91 5.24 -8.06
C GLU A 2 13.73 6.51 -8.29
N LEU A 3 14.15 6.77 -9.54
CA LEU A 3 14.88 7.98 -9.92
C LEU A 3 14.07 9.28 -9.68
N ILE A 4 12.74 9.21 -9.73
CA ILE A 4 11.85 10.36 -9.54
C ILE A 4 11.61 10.59 -8.04
N LEU A 5 11.51 9.50 -7.28
CA LEU A 5 11.26 9.53 -5.83
C LEU A 5 12.55 9.65 -5.01
N ASN A 6 13.72 9.45 -5.62
CA ASN A 6 15.04 9.37 -4.99
C ASN A 6 15.07 8.39 -3.79
N ARG A 7 14.27 7.33 -3.84
CA ARG A 7 14.13 6.30 -2.79
C ARG A 7 13.87 4.94 -3.44
N SER A 8 14.21 3.87 -2.73
CA SER A 8 13.94 2.49 -3.17
C SER A 8 12.44 2.23 -3.23
N LEU A 9 11.97 1.64 -4.34
CA LEU A 9 10.58 1.20 -4.49
C LEU A 9 10.23 0.07 -3.52
N GLN A 10 11.23 -0.65 -3.03
CA GLN A 10 11.03 -1.75 -2.09
C GLN A 10 10.24 -1.30 -0.86
N TRP A 11 10.52 -0.10 -0.33
CA TRP A 11 9.82 0.42 0.84
C TRP A 11 8.32 0.62 0.56
N PHE A 12 7.97 1.20 -0.59
CA PHE A 12 6.58 1.36 -1.01
C PHE A 12 5.87 0.01 -1.17
N VAL A 13 6.55 -0.99 -1.75
CA VAL A 13 6.01 -2.34 -1.88
C VAL A 13 5.79 -2.98 -0.50
N CYS A 14 6.72 -2.83 0.43
CA CYS A 14 6.56 -3.33 1.81
C CYS A 14 5.39 -2.66 2.53
N GLN A 15 5.20 -1.34 2.35
CA GLN A 15 4.06 -0.62 2.90
C GLN A 15 2.72 -1.14 2.34
N LEU A 16 2.66 -1.37 1.03
CA LEU A 16 1.46 -1.94 0.39
C LEU A 16 1.13 -3.34 0.92
N HIS A 17 2.15 -4.20 1.08
CA HIS A 17 1.94 -5.54 1.65
C HIS A 17 1.45 -5.51 3.10
N ALA A 18 1.91 -4.55 3.93
CA ALA A 18 1.43 -4.41 5.30
C ALA A 18 -0.09 -4.13 5.36
N ASN A 19 -0.65 -3.49 4.33
CA ASN A 19 -2.08 -3.21 4.23
C ASN A 19 -2.90 -4.39 3.68
N GLU A 20 -2.27 -5.41 3.09
CA GLU A 20 -2.98 -6.51 2.43
C GLU A 20 -3.78 -7.35 3.42
N LEU A 21 -3.16 -7.78 4.52
CA LEU A 21 -3.81 -8.65 5.50
C LEU A 21 -4.95 -7.94 6.27
N PRO A 22 -4.75 -6.72 6.81
CA PRO A 22 -5.83 -5.99 7.49
C PRO A 22 -7.01 -5.66 6.56
N LEU A 23 -6.74 -5.34 5.30
CA LEU A 23 -7.77 -4.94 4.34
C LEU A 23 -8.35 -6.12 3.55
N ARG A 24 -7.88 -7.36 3.75
CA ARG A 24 -8.31 -8.54 2.97
C ARG A 24 -9.83 -8.69 2.88
N HIS A 25 -10.54 -8.48 3.98
CA HIS A 25 -12.00 -8.58 4.00
C HIS A 25 -12.68 -7.45 3.23
N LEU A 26 -12.15 -6.23 3.33
CA LEU A 26 -12.62 -5.09 2.56
C LEU A 26 -12.37 -5.32 1.06
N SER A 27 -11.16 -5.75 0.69
CA SER A 27 -10.81 -6.09 -0.69
C SER A 27 -11.71 -7.18 -1.26
N ALA A 28 -12.01 -8.23 -0.49
CA ALA A 28 -12.93 -9.28 -0.90
C ALA A 28 -14.38 -8.79 -1.03
N HIS A 29 -14.79 -7.81 -0.22
CA HIS A 29 -16.12 -7.22 -0.32
C HIS A 29 -16.25 -6.31 -1.56
N VAL A 30 -15.29 -5.40 -1.75
CA VAL A 30 -15.35 -4.38 -2.79
C VAL A 30 -15.02 -4.94 -4.18
N ASP A 31 -14.04 -5.83 -4.28
CA ASP A 31 -13.56 -6.38 -5.57
C ASP A 31 -13.96 -7.85 -5.77
N LYS A 32 -14.82 -8.40 -4.90
CA LYS A 32 -15.22 -9.82 -4.84
C LYS A 32 -14.03 -10.75 -4.53
N THR A 33 -14.35 -12.00 -4.19
CA THR A 33 -13.34 -13.03 -3.97
C THR A 33 -12.64 -13.38 -5.28
N THR A 34 -11.31 -13.41 -5.28
CA THR A 34 -10.53 -13.87 -6.43
C THR A 34 -10.30 -15.36 -6.37
N THR A 35 -10.43 -16.03 -7.50
CA THR A 35 -10.14 -17.46 -7.66
C THR A 35 -8.64 -17.75 -7.86
N GLY A 36 -7.80 -16.72 -8.02
CA GLY A 36 -6.35 -16.85 -8.01
C GLY A 36 -5.60 -15.53 -8.24
N PRO A 37 -4.26 -15.53 -8.14
CA PRO A 37 -3.44 -14.32 -8.25
C PRO A 37 -3.45 -13.69 -9.66
N ARG A 38 -3.80 -14.45 -10.70
CA ARG A 38 -3.91 -13.96 -12.09
C ARG A 38 -5.35 -13.69 -12.54
N SER A 39 -6.36 -14.01 -11.72
CA SER A 39 -7.75 -13.82 -12.12
C SER A 39 -8.16 -12.37 -11.85
N LEU A 40 -8.33 -11.57 -12.92
CA LEU A 40 -8.95 -10.25 -12.87
C LEU A 40 -10.48 -10.39 -12.91
N THR A 41 -11.05 -11.02 -11.89
CA THR A 41 -12.50 -11.30 -11.83
C THR A 41 -13.31 -10.17 -11.19
N GLY A 42 -12.68 -9.39 -10.31
CA GLY A 42 -13.27 -8.22 -9.67
C GLY A 42 -13.41 -7.03 -10.60
N GLU A 43 -14.47 -6.22 -10.43
CA GLU A 43 -14.72 -5.07 -11.31
C GLU A 43 -13.65 -3.98 -11.18
N ILE A 44 -13.06 -3.79 -10.00
CA ILE A 44 -11.92 -2.87 -9.83
C ILE A 44 -10.73 -3.45 -10.58
N ARG A 45 -10.43 -4.73 -10.39
CA ARG A 45 -9.32 -5.39 -11.09
C ARG A 45 -9.48 -5.39 -12.62
N LYS A 46 -10.69 -5.58 -13.14
CA LYS A 46 -10.97 -5.44 -14.58
C LYS A 46 -10.72 -4.03 -15.08
N SER A 47 -11.11 -3.02 -14.30
CA SER A 47 -10.89 -1.61 -14.64
C SER A 47 -9.41 -1.22 -14.66
N LEU A 48 -8.54 -2.00 -14.00
CA LEU A 48 -7.09 -1.84 -14.04
C LEU A 48 -6.44 -2.46 -15.30
N ALA A 49 -7.18 -3.18 -16.14
CA ALA A 49 -6.63 -3.73 -17.37
C ALA A 49 -6.20 -2.59 -18.32
N GLY A 50 -4.91 -2.56 -18.67
CA GLY A 50 -4.36 -1.52 -19.54
C GLY A 50 -3.99 -0.22 -18.81
N CYS A 51 -3.95 -0.23 -17.46
CA CYS A 51 -3.62 0.97 -16.67
C CYS A 51 -2.22 1.54 -16.98
N GLU A 52 -1.30 0.73 -17.51
CA GLU A 52 0.04 1.16 -17.92
C GLU A 52 0.03 2.20 -19.05
N LYS A 53 -1.08 2.29 -19.80
CA LYS A 53 -1.28 3.27 -20.88
C LYS A 53 -1.95 4.55 -20.40
N LEU A 54 -2.51 4.56 -19.20
CA LEU A 54 -3.21 5.72 -18.65
C LEU A 54 -2.19 6.74 -18.16
N SER A 55 -2.47 8.02 -18.40
CA SER A 55 -1.68 9.10 -17.84
C SER A 55 -1.85 9.14 -16.32
N VAL A 56 -0.75 9.39 -15.60
CA VAL A 56 -0.81 9.66 -14.16
C VAL A 56 -1.52 11.00 -13.94
N VAL A 57 -2.63 10.97 -13.22
CA VAL A 57 -3.37 12.18 -12.83
C VAL A 57 -2.90 12.61 -11.44
N SER A 58 -2.74 13.93 -11.22
CA SER A 58 -2.43 14.47 -9.90
C SER A 58 -3.60 14.23 -8.94
N SER A 59 -3.34 13.59 -7.80
CA SER A 59 -4.30 13.45 -6.71
C SER A 59 -3.88 14.32 -5.52
N ARG A 60 -4.85 14.69 -4.67
CA ARG A 60 -4.55 15.31 -3.39
C ARG A 60 -4.03 14.22 -2.43
N PRO A 61 -2.87 14.43 -1.77
CA PRO A 61 -2.44 13.54 -0.70
C PRO A 61 -3.50 13.48 0.40
N ILE A 62 -3.68 12.29 0.98
CA ILE A 62 -4.48 12.14 2.19
C ILE A 62 -3.60 12.57 3.35
N GLU A 63 -4.01 13.60 4.09
CA GLU A 63 -3.30 14.01 5.29
C GLU A 63 -3.32 12.87 6.30
N SER A 64 -2.14 12.35 6.64
CA SER A 64 -1.98 11.33 7.68
C SER A 64 -0.93 11.79 8.68
N THR A 65 -1.33 11.92 9.94
CA THR A 65 -0.38 12.14 11.04
C THR A 65 0.10 10.79 11.53
N LEU A 66 1.42 10.55 11.46
CA LEU A 66 2.01 9.37 12.08
C LEU A 66 1.92 9.55 13.60
N CYS A 67 1.31 8.57 14.29
CA CYS A 67 1.15 8.63 15.73
C CYS A 67 2.53 8.51 16.39
N GLU A 68 2.89 9.45 17.28
CA GLU A 68 4.14 9.35 18.03
C GLU A 68 4.09 8.15 18.98
N VAL A 69 4.90 7.14 18.68
CA VAL A 69 5.09 5.99 19.58
C VAL A 69 6.20 6.33 20.56
N THR A 70 5.83 6.62 21.81
CA THR A 70 6.75 7.00 22.89
C THR A 70 7.68 5.87 23.33
N ASN A 71 7.27 4.62 23.15
CA ASN A 71 8.08 3.46 23.50
C ASN A 71 8.05 2.39 22.40
N LYS A 72 9.06 2.42 21.52
CA LYS A 72 9.20 1.43 20.42
C LYS A 72 9.31 -0.02 20.91
N LYS A 73 9.61 -0.25 22.20
CA LYS A 73 9.73 -1.59 22.80
C LYS A 73 8.38 -2.27 23.04
N ASP A 74 7.30 -1.49 23.06
CA ASP A 74 5.95 -2.02 23.25
C ASP A 74 5.31 -2.48 21.93
N LEU A 75 6.01 -2.26 20.80
CA LEU A 75 5.57 -2.68 19.48
C LEU A 75 5.96 -4.13 19.19
N SER A 76 5.09 -4.84 18.49
CA SER A 76 5.49 -6.10 17.84
C SER A 76 6.52 -5.83 16.73
N THR A 77 7.23 -6.87 16.31
CA THR A 77 8.18 -6.78 15.20
C THR A 77 7.55 -6.21 13.94
N ASP A 78 6.32 -6.64 13.61
CA ASP A 78 5.60 -6.16 12.42
C ASP A 78 5.19 -4.68 12.53
N GLN A 79 4.78 -4.24 13.73
CA GLN A 79 4.42 -2.85 13.99
C GLN A 79 5.65 -1.94 13.94
N LEU A 80 6.77 -2.40 14.52
CA LEU A 80 8.05 -1.70 14.46
C LEU A 80 8.52 -1.55 13.02
N TYR A 81 8.47 -2.63 12.24
CA TYR A 81 8.86 -2.62 10.83
C TYR A 81 7.97 -1.70 9.99
N LEU A 82 6.64 -1.72 10.19
CA LEU A 82 5.73 -0.80 9.51
C LEU A 82 6.02 0.67 9.86
N MET A 83 6.33 0.97 11.12
CA MET A 83 6.70 2.32 11.54
C MET A 83 7.99 2.79 10.86
N GLU A 84 9.03 1.95 10.80
CA GLU A 84 10.28 2.25 10.09
C GLU A 84 10.03 2.51 8.60
N ILE A 85 9.18 1.70 7.95
CA ILE A 85 8.76 1.91 6.56
C ILE A 85 8.11 3.29 6.39
N CYS A 86 7.17 3.65 7.28
CA CYS A 86 6.48 4.93 7.23
C CYS A 86 7.41 6.12 7.49
N GLU A 87 8.39 6.00 8.41
CA GLU A 87 9.42 7.02 8.65
C GLU A 87 10.29 7.25 7.39
N VAL A 88 10.61 6.20 6.63
CA VAL A 88 11.41 6.30 5.41
C VAL A 88 10.62 6.85 4.22
N ILE A 89 9.33 6.51 4.13
CA ILE A 89 8.43 6.91 3.04
C ILE A 89 7.88 8.33 3.23
N ASN A 90 7.62 8.76 4.47
CA ASN A 90 7.01 10.06 4.76
C ASN A 90 7.74 11.18 4.00
N CYS A 91 6.96 11.87 3.16
CA CYS A 91 7.32 13.06 2.42
C CYS A 91 6.73 14.28 3.12
#